data_AF-A0A147KDA7-F1
#
_entry.id   AF-A0A147KDA7-F1
#
_cell.length_a   1.000
_cell.length_b   1.000
_cell.length_c   1.000
_cell.angle_alpha   90.00
_cell.angle_beta   90.00
_cell.angle_gamma   90.00
#
_symmetry.space_group_name_H-M   'P 1'
#
loop_
_entity.id
_entity.type
_entity.pdbx_description
1 polymer ?
#
loop_
_entity_poly.entity_id
_entity_poly.type
_entity_poly.pdbx_seq_one_letter_code
_entity_poly.pdbx_strand_id
1 'polypeptide(L)' 'MSRAFAELGEYDTALRRLLSAERIAPQMTRYHPTARLVVRHLVDVRRTLPEPLRGLHARMRV' A
#
# COMPACT_ATOMS: atom_id res chain seq x y z
N MET A 1 2.74 -6.62 -8.70
CA MET A 1 1.55 -6.15 -9.45
C MET A 1 0.64 -5.17 -8.67
N SER A 2 0.97 -4.70 -7.46
CA SER A 2 0.08 -3.77 -6.71
C SER A 2 -0.16 -2.43 -7.42
N ARG A 3 0.86 -1.91 -8.12
CA ARG A 3 0.76 -0.65 -8.89
C ARG A 3 -0.28 -0.73 -10.02
N ALA A 4 -0.30 -1.83 -10.77
CA ALA A 4 -1.25 -2.01 -11.86
C ALA A 4 -2.71 -1.95 -11.37
N PHE A 5 -3.02 -2.60 -10.24
CA PHE A 5 -4.35 -2.53 -9.64
C PHE A 5 -4.70 -1.12 -9.15
N ALA A 6 -3.73 -0.36 -8.66
CA ALA A 6 -3.96 1.02 -8.26
C ALA A 6 -4.27 1.93 -9.45
N GLU A 7 -3.55 1.76 -10.58
CA GLU A 7 -3.78 2.51 -11.82
C GLU A 7 -5.13 2.16 -12.46
N LEU A 8 -5.61 0.92 -12.30
CA LEU A 8 -6.94 0.47 -12.75
C LEU A 8 -8.09 0.90 -11.81
N GLY A 9 -7.80 1.60 -10.71
CA GLY A 9 -8.81 1.99 -9.70
C GLY A 9 -9.25 0.85 -8.76
N GLU A 10 -8.66 -0.34 -8.88
CA GLU A 10 -8.89 -1.48 -7.99
C GLU A 10 -8.13 -1.37 -6.66
N TYR A 11 -8.44 -0.33 -5.90
CA TYR A 11 -7.69 0.05 -4.69
C TYR A 11 -7.69 -1.02 -3.60
N ASP A 12 -8.75 -1.80 -3.45
CA ASP A 12 -8.82 -2.88 -2.45
C ASP A 12 -7.94 -4.08 -2.85
N THR A 13 -7.87 -4.39 -4.14
CA THR A 13 -6.96 -5.42 -4.66
C THR A 13 -5.51 -4.96 -4.51
N ALA A 14 -5.22 -3.69 -4.81
CA ALA A 14 -3.90 -3.10 -4.61
C ALA A 14 -3.46 -3.18 -3.12
N LEU A 15 -4.34 -2.82 -2.19
CA LEU A 15 -4.09 -2.89 -0.75
C LEU A 15 -3.84 -4.33 -0.29
N ARG A 16 -4.68 -5.30 -0.70
CA ARG A 16 -4.48 -6.72 -0.35
C ARG A 16 -3.14 -7.24 -0.82
N ARG A 17 -2.71 -6.87 -2.03
CA ARG A 17 -1.39 -7.25 -2.57
C ARG A 17 -0.24 -6.65 -1.77
N LEU A 18 -0.36 -5.40 -1.35
CA LEU A 18 0.64 -4.74 -0.49
C LEU A 18 0.73 -5.39 0.89
N LEU A 19 -0.41 -5.71 1.51
CA LEU A 19 -0.43 -6.39 2.81
C LEU A 19 0.16 -7.81 2.72
N SER A 20 -0.12 -8.52 1.64
CA SER A 20 0.50 -9.83 1.36
C SER A 20 2.02 -9.71 1.19
N ALA A 21 2.48 -8.73 0.41
CA ALA A 21 3.91 -8.45 0.24
C ALA A 21 4.59 -8.06 1.56
N GLU A 22 3.95 -7.22 2.38
CA GLU A 22 4.47 -6.83 3.69
C GLU A 22 4.59 -8.04 4.62
N ARG A 23 3.63 -8.97 4.60
CA ARG A 23 3.70 -10.20 5.40
C ARG A 23 4.85 -11.12 4.99
N ILE A 24 5.15 -11.21 3.70
CA ILE A 24 6.20 -12.08 3.16
C ILE A 24 7.59 -11.45 3.37
N ALA A 25 7.74 -10.18 3.02
CA ALA A 25 9.01 -9.47 3.06
C ALA A 25 8.79 -8.04 3.62
N PRO A 26 8.67 -7.89 4.95
CA PRO A 26 8.30 -6.62 5.57
C PRO A 26 9.36 -5.54 5.33
N GLN A 27 10.64 -5.87 5.48
CA GLN A 27 11.72 -4.90 5.30
C GLN A 27 11.79 -4.42 3.84
N MET A 28 11.80 -5.36 2.88
CA MET A 28 11.78 -4.99 1.45
C MET A 28 10.55 -4.15 1.11
N THR A 29 9.35 -4.56 1.53
CA THR A 29 8.11 -3.85 1.18
C THR A 29 8.09 -2.44 1.76
N ARG A 30 8.56 -2.25 3.00
CA ARG A 30 8.60 -0.93 3.66
C ARG A 30 9.54 0.04 2.97
N TYR A 31 10.68 -0.42 2.45
CA TYR A 31 11.68 0.44 1.81
C TYR A 31 11.59 0.47 0.28
N HIS A 32 10.72 -0.35 -0.33
CA HIS A 32 10.58 -0.38 -1.78
C HIS A 32 9.89 0.90 -2.29
N PRO A 33 10.52 1.67 -3.20
CA PRO A 33 10.01 2.97 -3.64
C PRO A 33 8.62 2.86 -4.29
N THR A 34 8.41 1.85 -5.13
CA THR A 34 7.10 1.62 -5.76
C THR A 34 6.02 1.26 -4.75
N ALA A 35 6.36 0.58 -3.64
CA ALA A 35 5.37 0.24 -2.63
C ALA A 35 4.93 1.49 -1.87
N ARG A 36 5.89 2.35 -1.49
CA ARG A 36 5.61 3.66 -0.86
C ARG A 36 4.76 4.56 -1.76
N LEU A 37 5.06 4.62 -3.06
CA LEU A 37 4.27 5.39 -4.03
C LEU A 37 2.82 4.90 -4.09
N VAL A 38 2.60 3.59 -4.17
CA VAL A 38 1.24 3.03 -4.20
C VAL A 38 0.52 3.27 -2.89
N VAL A 39 1.17 3.10 -1.74
CA VAL A 39 0.55 3.39 -0.44
C VAL A 39 0.17 4.86 -0.32
N ARG A 40 1.04 5.78 -0.72
CA ARG A 40 0.73 7.22 -0.75
C ARG A 40 -0.47 7.51 -1.64
N HIS A 41 -0.48 6.96 -2.86
CA HIS A 41 -1.61 7.12 -3.77
C HIS A 41 -2.92 6.58 -3.18
N LEU A 42 -2.89 5.39 -2.55
CA LEU A 42 -4.06 4.82 -1.87
C LEU A 42 -4.56 5.67 -0.70
N VAL A 43 -3.66 6.39 -0.02
CA VAL A 43 -4.02 7.34 1.03
C VAL A 43 -4.65 8.59 0.43
N ASP A 44 -4.07 9.14 -0.64
CA ASP A 44 -4.53 10.37 -1.29
C ASP A 44 -5.93 10.21 -1.94
N VAL A 45 -6.23 9.05 -2.53
CA VAL A 45 -7.52 8.82 -3.21
C VAL A 45 -8.68 8.50 -2.25
N ARG A 46 -8.42 8.10 -1.00
CA ARG A 46 -9.46 7.68 -0.06
C ARG A 46 -9.80 8.79 0.93
N ARG A 47 -11.07 9.20 0.94
CA ARG A 47 -11.62 10.11 1.98
C ARG A 47 -11.63 9.49 3.37
N THR A 48 -11.85 8.17 3.46
CA THR A 48 -11.83 7.41 4.72
C THR A 48 -10.80 6.30 4.61
N LEU A 49 -9.79 6.35 5.49
CA LEU A 49 -8.68 5.39 5.51
C LEU A 49 -9.09 4.10 6.24
N PRO A 50 -9.05 2.94 5.58
CA PRO A 50 -9.19 1.65 6.26
C PRO A 50 -8.04 1.44 7.25
N GLU A 51 -8.33 0.81 8.39
CA GLU A 51 -7.33 0.54 9.43
C GLU A 51 -6.08 -0.21 8.93
N PRO A 52 -6.18 -1.22 8.04
CA PRO A 52 -5.01 -1.89 7.50
C PRO A 52 -4.08 -0.97 6.69
N LEU A 53 -4.65 -0.03 5.92
CA LEU A 53 -3.89 0.94 5.14
C LEU A 53 -3.25 1.98 6.04
N ARG A 54 -3.95 2.44 7.09
CA ARG A 54 -3.41 3.34 8.11
C ARG A 54 -2.20 2.73 8.81
N GLY A 55 -2.31 1.48 9.26
CA GLY A 55 -1.21 0.77 9.91
C GLY A 55 -0.01 0.58 8.98
N LEU A 56 -0.24 0.20 7.73
CA LEU A 56 0.82 0.07 6.72
C LEU A 56 1.51 1.41 6.44
N HIS A 57 0.74 2.47 6.22
CA HIS A 57 1.27 3.81 5.97
C HIS A 57 2.13 4.31 7.13
N ALA A 58 1.68 4.12 8.38
CA ALA A 58 2.45 4.50 9.57
C ALA A 58 3.82 3.80 9.62
N ARG A 59 3.89 2.51 9.26
CA ARG A 59 5.16 1.75 9.22
C ARG A 59 6.10 2.18 8.08
N MET A 60 5.58 2.81 7.04
CA MET A 60 6.35 3.31 5.89
C MET A 60 6.79 4.78 6.02
N ARG A 61 6.27 5.51 7.02
CA ARG A 61 6.68 6.90 7.30
C ARG A 61 8.03 7.02 8.02
N VAL A 62 8.62 5.87 8.42
CA VAL A 62 9.95 5.76 9.01
C VAL A 62 11.03 5.78 7.94
#